data_AF-A0A6C0FVA3-F1
#
_entry.id   AF-A0A6C0FVA3-F1
#
_cell.length_a   1.000
_cell.length_b   1.000
_cell.length_c   1.000
_cell.angle_alpha   90.00
_cell.angle_beta   90.00
_cell.angle_gamma   90.00
#
_symmetry.space_group_name_H-M   'P 1'
#
loop_
_entity.id
_entity.type
_entity.pdbx_description
1 polymer ?
#
loop_
_entity_poly.entity_id
_entity_poly.type
_entity_poly.pdbx_seq_one_letter_code
_entity_poly.pdbx_strand_id
1 'polypeptide(L)' 'MAKRSHNEVKESLVELTRIFQPKDSRKFVRDYIRKYRIMGGYEEELTLLVEHEMGRLRSSVS' A
#
# COMPACT_ATOMS: atom_id res chain seq x y z
N MET A 1 -0.20 -11.37 19.44
CA MET A 1 0.12 -9.92 19.43
C MET A 1 0.54 -9.40 18.04
N ALA A 2 1.01 -10.23 17.09
CA ALA A 2 1.47 -9.79 15.75
C ALA A 2 0.38 -9.36 14.74
N LYS A 3 -0.90 -9.69 14.96
CA LYS A 3 -1.99 -9.35 14.01
C LYS A 3 -2.31 -7.85 13.95
N ARG A 4 -2.06 -7.08 15.02
CA ARG A 4 -2.39 -5.64 15.06
C ARG A 4 -1.43 -4.81 14.20
N SER A 5 -0.13 -5.04 14.34
CA SER A 5 0.90 -4.30 13.60
C SER A 5 0.81 -4.50 12.09
N HIS A 6 0.44 -5.71 11.64
CA HIS A 6 0.28 -5.96 10.22
C HIS A 6 -0.94 -5.24 9.61
N ASN A 7 -1.95 -4.96 10.43
CA ASN A 7 -3.12 -4.19 10.00
C ASN A 7 -2.79 -2.70 9.87
N GLU A 8 -2.03 -2.14 10.83
CA GLU A 8 -1.59 -0.73 10.82
C GLU A 8 -0.78 -0.37 9.56
N VAL A 9 0.09 -1.28 9.13
CA VAL A 9 0.90 -1.11 7.90
C VAL A 9 0.00 -1.02 6.66
N LYS A 10 -1.02 -1.86 6.57
CA LYS A 10 -1.97 -1.90 5.45
C LYS A 10 -2.87 -0.67 5.45
N GLU A 11 -3.40 -0.28 6.60
CA GLU A 11 -4.24 0.90 6.76
C GLU A 11 -3.47 2.17 6.38
N SER A 12 -2.26 2.35 6.89
CA SER A 12 -1.40 3.48 6.54
C SER A 12 -1.07 3.51 5.04
N LEU A 13 -0.77 2.35 4.44
CA LEU A 13 -0.47 2.26 3.01
C LEU A 13 -1.68 2.65 2.14
N VAL A 14 -2.89 2.23 2.53
CA VAL A 14 -4.13 2.62 1.84
C VAL A 14 -4.32 4.13 1.90
N GLU A 15 -4.18 4.74 3.08
CA GLU A 15 -4.33 6.19 3.23
C GLU A 15 -3.32 6.95 2.36
N LEU A 16 -2.05 6.55 2.41
CA LEU A 16 -1.01 7.15 1.58
C LEU A 16 -1.31 6.96 0.08
N THR A 17 -1.83 5.80 -0.32
CA THR A 17 -2.25 5.56 -1.72
C THR A 17 -3.34 6.53 -2.16
N ARG A 18 -4.33 6.82 -1.31
CA ARG A 18 -5.40 7.79 -1.62
C ARG A 18 -4.88 9.23 -1.74
N ILE A 19 -3.91 9.60 -0.92
CA ILE A 19 -3.32 10.96 -0.91
C ILE A 19 -2.39 11.16 -2.11
N PHE A 20 -1.47 10.22 -2.34
CA PHE A 20 -0.43 10.36 -3.35
C PHE A 20 -0.84 9.86 -4.74
N GLN A 21 -1.86 8.99 -4.81
CA GLN A 21 -2.34 8.36 -6.05
C GLN A 21 -1.20 7.88 -6.96
N PRO A 22 -0.35 6.97 -6.45
CA PRO A 22 0.86 6.56 -7.14
C PRO A 22 0.53 5.95 -8.50
N LYS A 23 1.24 6.41 -9.55
CA LYS A 23 1.14 5.83 -10.89
C LYS A 23 1.79 4.45 -11.00
N ASP A 24 2.78 4.18 -10.14
CA ASP A 24 3.53 2.92 -10.10
C ASP A 24 3.46 2.35 -8.68
N SER A 25 2.59 1.35 -8.51
CA SER A 25 2.33 0.69 -7.22
C SER A 25 3.57 -0.02 -6.68
N ARG A 26 4.37 -0.68 -7.54
CA ARG A 26 5.57 -1.42 -7.11
C ARG A 26 6.63 -0.48 -6.59
N LYS A 27 6.92 0.59 -7.32
CA LYS A 27 7.90 1.59 -6.88
C LYS A 27 7.48 2.21 -5.55
N PHE A 28 6.20 2.58 -5.43
CA PHE A 28 5.65 3.18 -4.23
C PHE A 28 5.76 2.26 -3.01
N VAL A 29 5.36 0.99 -3.14
CA VAL A 29 5.47 0.00 -2.06
C VAL A 29 6.91 -0.27 -1.67
N ARG A 30 7.83 -0.36 -2.64
CA ARG A 30 9.25 -0.58 -2.35
C ARG A 30 9.87 0.58 -1.57
N ASP A 31 9.53 1.81 -1.92
CA ASP A 31 9.97 3.01 -1.20
C ASP A 31 9.34 3.06 0.21
N TYR A 32 8.07 2.66 0.35
CA TYR A 32 7.38 2.54 1.63
C TYR A 32 8.04 1.51 2.57
N ILE A 33 8.29 0.29 2.07
CA ILE A 33 8.97 -0.78 2.83
C ILE A 33 10.35 -0.33 3.30
N ARG A 34 11.13 0.32 2.41
CA ARG A 34 12.45 0.86 2.76
C ARG A 34 12.37 1.96 3.81
N LYS A 35 11.40 2.87 3.69
CA LYS A 35 11.22 4.00 4.62
C LYS A 35 10.87 3.53 6.04
N TYR A 36 10.02 2.51 6.15
CA TYR A 36 9.53 2.03 7.45
C TYR A 36 10.23 0.75 7.95
N ARG A 37 11.25 0.26 7.22
CA ARG A 37 11.98 -0.98 7.52
C ARG A 37 11.03 -2.16 7.79
N ILE A 38 10.00 -2.27 6.96
CA ILE A 38 9.03 -3.38 7.04
C ILE A 38 9.78 -4.66 6.71
N MET A 39 9.58 -5.72 7.51
CA MET A 39 10.22 -7.00 7.27
C MET A 39 9.86 -7.55 5.88
N GLY A 40 10.81 -8.24 5.25
CA GLY A 40 10.61 -8.80 3.92
C GLY A 40 9.48 -9.84 3.86
N GLY A 41 8.88 -10.00 2.67
CA GLY A 41 7.81 -10.98 2.41
C GLY A 41 6.42 -10.39 2.18
N TYR A 42 6.24 -9.07 2.39
CA TYR A 42 4.95 -8.40 2.19
C TYR A 42 4.87 -7.53 0.92
N GLU A 43 5.95 -7.45 0.14
CA GLU A 43 6.04 -6.54 -1.01
C GLU A 43 4.95 -6.81 -2.06
N GLU A 44 4.69 -8.09 -2.36
CA GLU A 44 3.66 -8.48 -3.31
C GLU A 44 2.24 -8.20 -2.77
N GLU A 45 1.99 -8.54 -1.51
CA GLU A 45 0.69 -8.30 -0.85
C GLU A 45 0.36 -6.81 -0.77
N LEU A 46 1.32 -5.99 -0.37
CA LEU A 46 1.18 -4.54 -0.29
C LEU A 46 1.00 -3.93 -1.68
N THR A 47 1.70 -4.45 -2.70
CA THR A 47 1.53 -3.99 -4.09
C THR A 47 0.11 -4.23 -4.59
N LEU A 48 -0.42 -5.45 -4.40
CA LEU A 48 -1.80 -5.78 -4.79
C LEU A 48 -2.83 -4.89 -4.09
N LEU A 49 -2.58 -4.55 -2.83
CA LEU A 49 -3.44 -3.67 -2.05
C LEU A 49 -3.46 -2.24 -2.60
N VAL A 50 -2.31 -1.71 -3.04
CA VAL A 50 -2.22 -0.39 -3.69
C VAL A 50 -2.90 -0.42 -5.07
N GLU A 51 -2.67 -1.46 -5.87
CA GLU A 51 -3.30 -1.61 -7.19
C GLU A 51 -4.83 -1.69 -7.09
N HIS A 52 -5.34 -2.46 -6.14
CA HIS A 52 -6.77 -2.58 -5.89
C HIS A 52 -7.37 -1.22 -5.48
N GLU A 53 -6.72 -0.47 -4.60
CA GLU A 53 -7.22 0.85 -4.19
C GLU A 53 -7.16 1.87 -5.32
N MET A 54 -6.10 1.87 -6.13
CA MET A 54 -6.02 2.71 -7.33
C MET A 54 -7.09 2.35 -8.35
N GLY A 55 -7.41 1.06 -8.51
CA GLY A 55 -8.53 0.59 -9.32
C GLY A 55 -9.87 1.14 -8.83
N ARG A 56 -10.12 1.06 -7.52
CA ARG A 56 -11.34 1.60 -6.89
C ARG A 56 -11.47 3.11 -7.05
N LEU A 57 -10.38 3.85 -6.87
CA LEU A 57 -10.37 5.31 -7.05
C LEU A 57 -10.71 5.70 -8.48
N ARG A 58 -10.17 4.98 -9.48
CA ARG A 58 -10.51 5.22 -10.89
C ARG A 58 -11.98 4.93 -11.20
N SER A 59 -12.53 3.85 -10.64
CA SER A 59 -13.94 3.49 -10.83
C SER A 59 -14.91 4.43 -10.12
N SER A 60 -14.48 5.09 -9.04
CA SER A 60 -15.33 6.01 -8.26
C SER A 60 -15.43 7.41 -8.90
N VAL A 61 -14.60 7.72 -9.90
CA VAL A 61 -14.59 8.99 -10.64
C VAL A 61 -15.34 8.87 -11.99
N SER A 62 -16.00 7.73 -12.25
CA SER A 62 -16.81 7.48 -13.46
C SER A 62 -18.29 7.74 -13.24
#